data_AF-A0A519Y996-F1
#
_entry.id   AF-A0A519Y996-F1
#
_cell.length_a   1.000
_cell.length_b   1.000
_cell.length_c   1.000
_cell.angle_alpha   90.00
_cell.angle_beta   90.00
_cell.angle_gamma   90.00
#
_symmetry.space_group_name_H-M   'P 1'
#
loop_
_entity.id
_entity.type
_entity.pdbx_description
1 polymer ?
#
loop_
_entity_poly.entity_id
_entity_poly.type
_entity_poly.pdbx_seq_one_letter_code
_entity_poly.pdbx_strand_id
1 'polypeptide(L)'
;MTFDFQHLKQQLAQATQDAFLELLAAHRAEEFYSFALYSDEGAMTVCPAANTLAHLATQPPEDQQYAKFEPAEWAYEMRGAAAQFDELSRQLRTHVLDEALEEEEFEQFRRQLYATCVAVLDELRQQRFFDQAAGREVFLLFSVSDSDTPVAELAQLAKQLNHNTYRDEYLAWLASWEANHRKSQVASWVSGFPAALPAAPPAPYFGRPTQTRQALLRVPHYSAD
;
A
#
# COMPACT_ATOMS: atom_id res chain seq x y z
N MET A 1 -27.02 9.69 -0.88
CA MET A 1 -27.25 9.20 0.50
C MET A 1 -25.92 9.19 1.25
N THR A 2 -25.90 9.34 2.58
CA THR A 2 -24.64 9.29 3.35
C THR A 2 -24.10 7.85 3.39
N PHE A 3 -22.82 7.67 3.07
CA PHE A 3 -22.16 6.35 3.12
C PHE A 3 -22.00 5.84 4.56
N ASP A 4 -22.29 4.56 4.80
CA ASP A 4 -22.20 3.95 6.13
C ASP A 4 -20.78 3.44 6.43
N PHE A 5 -19.94 4.32 6.96
CA PHE A 5 -18.58 3.98 7.36
C PHE A 5 -18.50 3.03 8.56
N GLN A 6 -19.55 2.93 9.39
CA GLN A 6 -19.54 1.97 10.50
C GLN A 6 -19.74 0.55 9.98
N HIS A 7 -20.64 0.38 9.01
CA HIS A 7 -20.80 -0.90 8.33
C HIS A 7 -19.54 -1.29 7.54
N LEU A 8 -18.96 -0.34 6.77
CA LEU A 8 -17.71 -0.55 6.04
C LEU A 8 -16.60 -1.04 6.98
N LYS A 9 -16.43 -0.37 8.13
CA LYS A 9 -15.40 -0.72 9.11
C LYS A 9 -15.52 -2.17 9.60
N GLN A 10 -16.74 -2.63 9.88
CA GLN A 10 -16.99 -4.01 10.31
C GLN A 10 -16.64 -5.02 9.22
N GLN A 11 -17.09 -4.77 7.99
CA GLN A 11 -16.80 -5.64 6.85
C GLN A 11 -15.30 -5.67 6.54
N LEU A 12 -14.64 -4.51 6.58
CA LEU A 12 -13.20 -4.37 6.34
C LEU A 12 -12.39 -5.08 7.42
N ALA A 13 -12.78 -4.99 8.70
CA ALA A 13 -12.12 -5.70 9.78
C ALA A 13 -12.21 -7.22 9.62
N GLN A 14 -13.36 -7.73 9.18
CA GLN A 14 -13.53 -9.15 8.88
C GLN A 14 -12.67 -9.57 7.67
N ALA A 15 -12.77 -8.84 6.55
CA ALA A 15 -11.99 -9.11 5.34
C ALA A 15 -10.47 -9.07 5.59
N THR A 16 -10.01 -8.13 6.42
CA THR A 16 -8.60 -8.00 6.81
C THR A 16 -8.12 -9.23 7.57
N GLN A 17 -8.90 -9.72 8.55
CA GLN A 17 -8.57 -10.92 9.29
C GLN A 17 -8.56 -12.15 8.38
N ASP A 18 -9.60 -12.30 7.55
CA ASP A 18 -9.73 -13.43 6.63
C ASP A 18 -8.59 -13.46 5.61
N ALA A 19 -8.20 -12.32 5.04
CA ALA A 19 -7.08 -12.23 4.12
C ALA A 19 -5.76 -12.66 4.78
N PHE A 20 -5.49 -12.16 5.98
CA PHE A 20 -4.26 -12.50 6.69
C PHE A 20 -4.21 -14.00 7.05
N LEU A 21 -5.32 -14.57 7.53
CA LEU A 21 -5.41 -15.98 7.88
C LEU A 21 -5.35 -16.89 6.65
N GLU A 22 -5.96 -16.50 5.53
CA GLU A 22 -5.89 -17.24 4.26
C GLU A 22 -4.44 -17.33 3.77
N LEU A 23 -3.74 -16.18 3.74
CA LEU A 23 -2.33 -16.12 3.34
C LEU A 23 -1.44 -16.93 4.29
N LEU A 24 -1.62 -16.79 5.60
CA LEU A 24 -0.88 -17.58 6.58
C LEU A 24 -1.13 -19.09 6.42
N ALA A 25 -2.37 -19.52 6.17
CA ALA A 25 -2.70 -20.93 5.99
C ALA A 25 -2.00 -21.52 4.76
N ALA A 26 -1.90 -20.74 3.67
CA ALA A 26 -1.26 -21.17 2.43
C ALA A 26 0.28 -21.09 2.46
N HIS A 27 0.84 -20.10 3.16
CA HIS A 27 2.25 -19.68 3.02
C HIS A 27 3.00 -19.53 4.35
N ARG A 28 2.55 -20.17 5.44
CA ARG A 28 3.12 -20.00 6.79
C ARG A 28 4.65 -20.11 6.85
N ALA A 29 5.22 -21.02 6.06
CA ALA A 29 6.65 -21.30 6.05
C ALA A 29 7.50 -20.15 5.48
N GLU A 30 6.89 -19.19 4.81
CA GLU A 30 7.59 -18.04 4.22
C GLU A 30 7.88 -16.92 5.24
N GLU A 31 7.28 -17.02 6.44
CA GLU A 31 7.45 -16.10 7.55
C GLU A 31 6.97 -14.66 7.24
N PHE A 32 5.66 -14.45 7.34
CA PHE A 32 5.04 -13.12 7.21
C PHE A 32 5.57 -12.15 8.26
N TYR A 33 6.05 -11.00 7.80
CA TYR A 33 6.53 -9.91 8.67
C TYR A 33 5.84 -8.59 8.40
N SER A 34 5.04 -8.47 7.34
CA SER A 34 4.28 -7.25 7.07
C SER A 34 2.89 -7.54 6.51
N PHE A 35 1.99 -6.61 6.78
CA PHE A 35 0.64 -6.56 6.23
C PHE A 35 0.21 -5.10 6.03
N ALA A 36 -0.55 -4.82 4.98
CA ALA A 36 -1.04 -3.49 4.69
C ALA A 36 -2.47 -3.53 4.17
N LEU A 37 -3.16 -2.43 4.40
CA LEU A 37 -4.28 -2.02 3.56
C LEU A 37 -3.82 -0.87 2.69
N TYR A 38 -4.26 -0.82 1.45
CA TYR A 38 -4.02 0.34 0.61
C TYR A 38 -5.20 0.66 -0.29
N SER A 39 -5.29 1.92 -0.72
CA SER A 39 -6.37 2.48 -1.53
C SER A 39 -5.78 3.22 -2.73
N ASP A 40 -6.60 3.52 -3.72
CA ASP A 40 -6.29 4.50 -4.77
C ASP A 40 -6.68 5.92 -4.36
N GLU A 41 -6.11 6.94 -5.01
CA GLU A 41 -6.46 8.35 -4.78
C GLU A 41 -7.94 8.68 -5.06
N GLY A 42 -8.57 7.91 -5.94
CA GLY A 42 -9.99 8.00 -6.26
C GLY A 42 -10.91 7.45 -5.16
N ALA A 43 -10.36 6.89 -4.08
CA ALA A 43 -11.13 6.29 -2.98
C ALA A 43 -12.12 5.20 -3.43
N MET A 44 -11.83 4.51 -4.54
CA MET A 44 -12.74 3.53 -5.15
C MET A 44 -12.37 2.09 -4.80
N THR A 45 -11.23 1.87 -4.15
CA THR A 45 -10.71 0.55 -3.82
C THR A 45 -10.15 0.49 -2.42
N VAL A 46 -10.16 -0.70 -1.85
CA VAL A 46 -9.32 -1.06 -0.71
C VAL A 46 -8.80 -2.46 -0.97
N CYS A 47 -7.49 -2.64 -0.80
CA CYS A 47 -6.81 -3.89 -1.12
C CYS A 47 -5.89 -4.32 0.02
N PRO A 48 -5.78 -5.63 0.30
CA PRO A 48 -4.78 -6.15 1.20
C PRO A 48 -3.45 -6.32 0.46
N ALA A 49 -2.34 -6.19 1.20
CA ALA A 49 -1.03 -6.63 0.75
C ALA A 49 -0.28 -7.25 1.91
N ALA A 50 0.56 -8.25 1.64
CA ALA A 50 1.41 -8.84 2.66
C ALA A 50 2.78 -9.23 2.10
N ASN A 51 3.80 -9.21 2.95
CA ASN A 51 5.14 -9.64 2.58
C ASN A 51 5.74 -10.63 3.56
N THR A 52 6.72 -11.37 3.06
CA THR A 52 7.36 -12.49 3.76
C THR A 52 8.87 -12.33 3.77
N LEU A 53 9.53 -12.88 4.79
CA LEU A 53 11.00 -12.87 4.82
C LEU A 53 11.58 -13.68 3.66
N ALA A 54 10.91 -14.77 3.27
CA ALA A 54 11.31 -15.57 2.13
C ALA A 54 11.35 -14.76 0.84
N HIS A 55 10.31 -13.95 0.54
CA HIS A 55 10.31 -13.06 -0.62
C HIS A 55 11.41 -12.01 -0.52
N LEU A 56 11.52 -11.34 0.63
CA LEU A 56 12.52 -10.29 0.84
C LEU A 56 13.96 -10.80 0.62
N ALA A 57 14.25 -12.04 1.02
CA ALA A 57 15.56 -12.66 0.81
C ALA A 57 15.91 -12.93 -0.66
N THR A 58 14.93 -12.92 -1.57
CA THR A 58 15.17 -13.06 -3.02
C THR A 58 15.48 -11.74 -3.71
N GLN A 59 15.27 -10.61 -3.02
CA GLN A 59 15.46 -9.28 -3.58
C GLN A 59 16.94 -8.89 -3.63
N PRO A 60 17.39 -8.22 -4.71
CA PRO A 60 18.77 -7.78 -4.81
C PRO A 60 19.07 -6.73 -3.72
N PRO A 61 20.30 -6.69 -3.18
CA PRO A 61 20.63 -5.82 -2.03
C PRO A 61 20.26 -4.34 -2.21
N GLU A 62 20.36 -3.82 -3.44
CA GLU A 62 20.00 -2.45 -3.79
C GLU A 62 18.51 -2.14 -3.65
N ASP A 63 17.64 -3.13 -3.86
CA ASP A 63 16.17 -2.97 -3.84
C ASP A 63 15.55 -3.47 -2.53
N GLN A 64 16.31 -4.17 -1.68
CA GLN A 64 15.81 -4.78 -0.44
C GLN A 64 15.03 -3.80 0.43
N GLN A 65 15.47 -2.56 0.58
CA GLN A 65 14.77 -1.60 1.44
C GLN A 65 13.44 -1.13 0.85
N TYR A 66 13.38 -0.96 -0.48
CA TYR A 66 12.14 -0.62 -1.19
C TYR A 66 11.16 -1.79 -1.13
N ALA A 67 11.61 -3.00 -1.51
CA ALA A 67 10.81 -4.21 -1.45
C ALA A 67 10.36 -4.58 -0.01
N LYS A 68 11.08 -4.12 1.02
CA LYS A 68 10.70 -4.34 2.41
C LYS A 68 9.46 -3.53 2.83
N PHE A 69 9.30 -2.33 2.27
CA PHE A 69 8.36 -1.35 2.81
C PHE A 69 7.34 -0.82 1.81
N GLU A 70 7.49 -1.10 0.52
CA GLU A 70 6.54 -0.71 -0.53
C GLU A 70 5.54 -1.84 -0.82
N PRO A 71 4.24 -1.69 -0.47
CA PRO A 71 3.22 -2.70 -0.73
C PRO A 71 3.11 -3.17 -2.19
N ALA A 72 3.37 -2.30 -3.16
CA ALA A 72 3.33 -2.66 -4.58
C ALA A 72 4.42 -3.68 -4.99
N GLU A 73 5.48 -3.83 -4.20
CA GLU A 73 6.57 -4.78 -4.44
C GLU A 73 6.47 -6.06 -3.59
N TRP A 74 5.40 -6.16 -2.79
CA TRP A 74 5.22 -7.28 -1.88
C TRP A 74 4.70 -8.53 -2.61
N ALA A 75 5.11 -9.71 -2.14
CA ALA A 75 4.78 -10.99 -2.76
C ALA A 75 3.28 -11.24 -2.94
N TYR A 76 2.47 -10.68 -2.03
CA TYR A 76 1.03 -10.92 -1.93
C TYR A 76 0.22 -9.63 -2.09
N GLU A 77 0.58 -8.80 -3.07
CA GLU A 77 -0.21 -7.63 -3.45
C GLU A 77 -1.61 -8.02 -3.97
N MET A 78 -2.67 -7.41 -3.45
CA MET A 78 -4.08 -7.72 -3.76
C MET A 78 -4.49 -9.18 -3.49
N ARG A 79 -3.83 -9.86 -2.55
CA ARG A 79 -4.11 -11.29 -2.23
C ARG A 79 -4.71 -11.47 -0.85
N GLY A 80 -5.56 -12.50 -0.74
CA GLY A 80 -6.30 -12.87 0.47
C GLY A 80 -7.70 -12.26 0.49
N ALA A 81 -8.72 -13.06 0.86
CA ALA A 81 -10.12 -12.67 0.94
C ALA A 81 -10.65 -11.91 -0.30
N ALA A 82 -10.25 -12.33 -1.50
CA ALA A 82 -10.49 -11.61 -2.74
C ALA A 82 -11.96 -11.20 -2.93
N ALA A 83 -12.90 -12.12 -2.70
CA ALA A 83 -14.33 -11.83 -2.85
C ALA A 83 -14.84 -10.75 -1.88
N GLN A 84 -14.29 -10.67 -0.66
CA GLN A 84 -14.67 -9.65 0.31
C GLN A 84 -14.11 -8.28 -0.08
N PHE A 85 -12.86 -8.21 -0.52
CA PHE A 85 -12.24 -6.97 -0.97
C PHE A 85 -12.81 -6.46 -2.31
N ASP A 86 -13.19 -7.36 -3.21
CA ASP A 86 -13.91 -7.02 -4.44
C ASP A 86 -15.27 -6.37 -4.11
N GLU A 87 -16.00 -6.94 -3.16
CA GLU A 87 -17.29 -6.42 -2.73
C GLU A 87 -17.16 -5.06 -2.02
N LEU A 88 -16.16 -4.89 -1.15
CA LEU A 88 -15.85 -3.60 -0.52
C LEU A 88 -15.52 -2.53 -1.58
N SER A 89 -14.62 -2.84 -2.51
CA SER A 89 -14.24 -1.94 -3.59
C SER A 89 -15.42 -1.63 -4.52
N ARG A 90 -16.32 -2.59 -4.75
CA ARG A 90 -17.55 -2.35 -5.50
C ARG A 90 -18.46 -1.34 -4.79
N GLN A 91 -18.66 -1.46 -3.48
CA GLN A 91 -19.46 -0.52 -2.69
C GLN A 91 -18.88 0.90 -2.73
N LEU A 92 -17.56 1.03 -2.55
CA LEU A 92 -16.85 2.32 -2.62
C LEU A 92 -17.02 2.96 -4.00
N ARG A 93 -16.70 2.21 -5.06
CA ARG A 93 -16.82 2.69 -6.44
C ARG A 93 -18.25 3.08 -6.82
N THR A 94 -19.25 2.26 -6.45
CA THR A 94 -20.67 2.59 -6.69
C THR A 94 -21.04 3.90 -6.02
N HIS A 95 -20.63 4.11 -4.76
CA HIS A 95 -20.92 5.36 -4.08
C HIS A 95 -20.28 6.58 -4.77
N VAL A 96 -18.99 6.50 -5.11
CA VAL A 96 -18.27 7.62 -5.74
C VAL A 96 -18.83 7.94 -7.14
N LEU A 97 -19.17 6.91 -7.95
CA LEU A 97 -19.64 7.11 -9.32
C LEU A 97 -21.12 7.50 -9.42
N ASP A 98 -21.99 6.95 -8.58
CA ASP A 98 -23.44 7.13 -8.72
C ASP A 98 -23.96 8.40 -8.02
N GLU A 99 -23.29 8.86 -6.97
CA GLU A 99 -23.75 10.02 -6.18
C GLU A 99 -23.27 11.37 -6.75
N ALA A 100 -22.37 11.37 -7.75
CA ALA A 100 -21.81 12.57 -8.37
C ALA A 100 -21.36 13.61 -7.33
N LEU A 101 -20.57 13.14 -6.35
CA LEU A 101 -20.11 13.94 -5.21
C LEU A 101 -19.41 15.23 -5.68
N GLU A 102 -19.75 16.34 -5.04
CA GLU A 102 -18.97 17.58 -5.22
C GLU A 102 -17.56 17.42 -4.62
N GLU A 103 -16.63 18.29 -5.02
CA GLU A 103 -15.21 18.15 -4.65
C GLU A 103 -14.98 18.08 -3.14
N GLU A 104 -15.63 18.95 -2.35
CA GLU A 104 -15.49 18.92 -0.88
C GLU A 104 -16.12 17.67 -0.24
N GLU A 105 -17.18 17.13 -0.82
CA GLU A 105 -17.84 15.91 -0.34
C GLU A 105 -16.98 14.69 -0.62
N PHE A 106 -16.40 14.62 -1.82
CA PHE A 106 -15.45 13.58 -2.20
C PHE A 106 -14.22 13.61 -1.27
N GLU A 107 -13.65 14.78 -1.01
CA GLU A 107 -12.49 14.92 -0.12
C GLU A 107 -12.81 14.50 1.33
N GLN A 108 -14.02 14.77 1.82
CA GLN A 108 -14.47 14.26 3.11
C GLN A 108 -14.62 12.74 3.11
N PHE A 109 -15.26 12.18 2.07
CA PHE A 109 -15.42 10.75 1.90
C PHE A 109 -14.07 10.02 1.86
N ARG A 110 -13.13 10.51 1.04
CA ARG A 110 -11.78 9.98 0.89
C ARG A 110 -11.02 9.96 2.22
N ARG A 111 -11.00 11.09 2.94
CA ARG A 111 -10.38 11.15 4.27
C ARG A 111 -11.01 10.16 5.24
N GLN A 112 -12.34 10.01 5.21
CA GLN A 112 -13.05 9.10 6.08
C GLN A 112 -12.77 7.62 5.74
N LEU A 113 -12.62 7.28 4.45
CA LEU A 113 -12.18 5.95 4.02
C LEU A 113 -10.79 5.63 4.57
N TYR A 114 -9.82 6.53 4.38
CA TYR A 114 -8.45 6.31 4.80
C TYR A 114 -8.35 6.18 6.33
N ALA A 115 -9.04 7.05 7.06
CA ALA A 115 -9.15 6.95 8.51
C ALA A 115 -9.78 5.63 8.96
N THR A 116 -10.76 5.10 8.21
CA THR A 116 -11.40 3.81 8.48
C THR A 116 -10.42 2.65 8.29
N CYS A 117 -9.64 2.64 7.22
CA CYS A 117 -8.59 1.63 6.99
C CYS A 117 -7.55 1.63 8.11
N VAL A 118 -7.04 2.81 8.49
CA VAL A 118 -6.08 2.96 9.59
C VAL A 118 -6.68 2.50 10.93
N ALA A 119 -7.94 2.85 11.20
CA ALA A 119 -8.63 2.44 12.42
C ALA A 119 -8.79 0.91 12.52
N VAL A 120 -9.11 0.23 11.41
CA VAL A 120 -9.19 -1.24 11.38
C VAL A 120 -7.83 -1.87 11.69
N LEU A 121 -6.76 -1.39 11.05
CA LEU A 121 -5.41 -1.89 11.32
C LEU A 121 -5.00 -1.67 12.78
N ASP A 122 -5.26 -0.48 13.32
CA ASP A 122 -4.92 -0.17 14.70
C ASP A 122 -5.72 -1.01 15.71
N GLU A 123 -7.03 -1.23 15.48
CA GLU A 123 -7.85 -2.08 16.36
C GLU A 123 -7.37 -3.52 16.37
N LEU A 124 -7.08 -4.11 15.21
CA LEU A 124 -6.55 -5.47 15.11
C LEU A 124 -5.14 -5.59 15.72
N ARG A 125 -4.31 -4.55 15.57
CA ARG A 125 -3.00 -4.46 16.25
C ARG A 125 -3.15 -4.42 17.76
N GLN A 126 -4.06 -3.59 18.30
CA GLN A 126 -4.33 -3.50 19.73
C GLN A 126 -4.82 -4.84 20.31
N GLN A 127 -5.57 -5.61 19.52
CA GLN A 127 -5.97 -6.99 19.82
C GLN A 127 -4.83 -8.01 19.68
N ARG A 128 -3.65 -7.59 19.21
CA ARG A 128 -2.48 -8.42 18.89
C ARG A 128 -2.76 -9.51 17.86
N PHE A 129 -3.77 -9.31 17.01
CA PHE A 129 -4.25 -10.31 16.05
C PHE A 129 -3.11 -10.80 15.13
N PHE A 130 -2.42 -9.88 14.46
CA PHE A 130 -1.38 -10.21 13.48
C PHE A 130 -0.21 -10.96 14.14
N ASP A 131 0.31 -10.43 15.25
CA ASP A 131 1.46 -11.02 15.92
C ASP A 131 1.16 -12.43 16.46
N GLN A 132 -0.04 -12.63 17.00
CA GLN A 132 -0.47 -13.93 17.52
C GLN A 132 -0.66 -14.96 16.40
N ALA A 133 -1.26 -14.56 15.28
CA ALA A 133 -1.48 -15.46 14.14
C ALA A 133 -0.15 -15.85 13.47
N ALA A 134 0.74 -14.88 13.24
CA ALA A 134 2.05 -15.11 12.64
C ALA A 134 3.07 -15.76 13.59
N GLY A 135 2.90 -15.60 14.91
CA GLY A 135 3.87 -16.05 15.91
C GLY A 135 5.12 -15.17 16.00
N ARG A 136 5.06 -13.95 15.47
CA ARG A 136 6.16 -12.97 15.38
C ARG A 136 5.62 -11.56 15.19
N GLU A 137 6.44 -10.54 15.40
CA GLU A 137 6.03 -9.16 15.13
C GLU A 137 5.71 -8.94 13.64
N VAL A 138 4.61 -8.25 13.37
CA VAL A 138 4.17 -7.85 12.02
C VAL A 138 4.19 -6.33 11.88
N PHE A 139 4.80 -5.83 10.82
CA PHE A 139 4.78 -4.44 10.40
C PHE A 139 3.49 -4.11 9.66
N LEU A 140 2.77 -3.10 10.13
CA LEU A 140 1.50 -2.68 9.58
C LEU A 140 1.65 -1.34 8.86
N LEU A 141 1.03 -1.23 7.68
CA LEU A 141 1.06 -0.01 6.89
C LEU A 141 -0.32 0.30 6.30
N PHE A 142 -0.64 1.58 6.20
CA PHE A 142 -1.65 2.07 5.26
C PHE A 142 -0.94 2.87 4.18
N SER A 143 -1.26 2.62 2.91
CA SER A 143 -0.70 3.34 1.77
C SER A 143 -1.78 3.79 0.79
N VAL A 144 -1.47 4.79 -0.02
CA VAL A 144 -2.31 5.21 -1.14
C VAL A 144 -1.46 5.15 -2.41
N SER A 145 -1.89 4.34 -3.37
CA SER A 145 -1.17 4.15 -4.63
C SER A 145 -1.09 5.47 -5.40
N ASP A 146 0.07 5.73 -6.03
CA ASP A 146 0.34 6.94 -6.82
C ASP A 146 0.14 8.26 -6.06
N SER A 147 0.21 8.23 -4.71
CA SER A 147 0.02 9.43 -3.90
C SER A 147 1.31 10.18 -3.59
N ASP A 148 1.21 11.51 -3.56
CA ASP A 148 2.22 12.41 -3.02
C ASP A 148 2.10 12.58 -1.49
N THR A 149 1.76 11.49 -0.77
CA THR A 149 1.55 11.55 0.68
C THR A 149 2.80 12.10 1.38
N PRO A 150 2.70 13.18 2.18
CA PRO A 150 3.86 13.76 2.82
C PRO A 150 4.61 12.77 3.71
N VAL A 151 5.94 12.80 3.67
CA VAL A 151 6.80 11.92 4.50
C VAL A 151 6.44 12.01 5.99
N ALA A 152 6.09 13.20 6.47
CA ALA A 152 5.67 13.40 7.86
C ALA A 152 4.38 12.64 8.21
N GLU A 153 3.45 12.54 7.28
CA GLU A 153 2.19 11.81 7.44
C GLU A 153 2.44 10.29 7.41
N LEU A 154 3.24 9.80 6.45
CA LEU A 154 3.68 8.40 6.43
C LEU A 154 4.37 7.99 7.74
N ALA A 155 5.25 8.86 8.25
CA ALA A 155 5.93 8.65 9.53
C ALA A 155 4.96 8.63 10.71
N GLN A 156 3.91 9.44 10.70
CA GLN A 156 2.89 9.45 11.75
C GLN A 156 2.06 8.16 11.72
N LEU A 157 1.62 7.73 10.53
CA LEU A 157 0.89 6.47 10.34
C LEU A 157 1.72 5.27 10.83
N ALA A 158 3.00 5.20 10.43
CA ALA A 158 3.89 4.13 10.88
C ALA A 158 4.06 4.11 12.40
N LYS A 159 4.16 5.28 13.06
CA LYS A 159 4.27 5.39 14.53
C LYS A 159 2.98 4.98 15.24
N GLN A 160 1.83 5.25 14.64
CA GLN A 160 0.54 4.85 15.19
C GLN A 160 0.35 3.33 15.10
N LEU A 161 0.66 2.76 13.94
CA LEU A 161 0.40 1.36 13.63
C LEU A 161 1.49 0.39 14.12
N ASN A 162 2.65 0.89 14.57
CA ASN A 162 3.77 0.03 14.92
C ASN A 162 4.50 0.48 16.18
N HIS A 163 4.90 -0.51 16.99
CA HIS A 163 5.75 -0.30 18.17
C HIS A 163 6.97 -1.24 18.20
N ASN A 164 7.33 -1.78 17.03
CA ASN A 164 8.39 -2.78 16.84
C ASN A 164 9.59 -2.18 16.07
N THR A 165 10.64 -2.97 15.89
CA THR A 165 11.87 -2.56 15.19
C THR A 165 11.62 -2.16 13.74
N TYR A 166 10.64 -2.77 13.06
CA TYR A 166 10.30 -2.42 11.68
C TYR A 166 9.84 -0.97 11.54
N ARG A 167 9.18 -0.40 12.55
CA ARG A 167 8.87 1.04 12.60
C ARG A 167 10.14 1.86 12.47
N ASP A 168 11.14 1.57 13.28
CA ASP A 168 12.34 2.41 13.38
C ASP A 168 13.16 2.32 12.08
N GLU A 169 13.21 1.14 11.48
CA GLU A 169 13.79 0.94 10.15
C GLU A 169 13.04 1.71 9.05
N TYR A 170 11.71 1.67 9.06
CA TYR A 170 10.87 2.43 8.11
C TYR A 170 11.06 3.94 8.27
N LEU A 171 11.11 4.44 9.50
CA LEU A 171 11.35 5.86 9.77
C LEU A 171 12.76 6.29 9.31
N ALA A 172 13.77 5.45 9.51
CA ALA A 172 15.11 5.71 9.00
C ALA A 172 15.15 5.74 7.46
N TRP A 173 14.39 4.85 6.82
CA TRP A 173 14.23 4.82 5.38
C TRP A 173 13.58 6.11 4.84
N LEU A 174 12.46 6.52 5.42
CA LEU A 174 11.78 7.77 5.07
C LEU A 174 12.69 8.99 5.23
N ALA A 175 13.49 9.06 6.30
CA ALA A 175 14.44 10.14 6.51
C ALA A 175 15.53 10.20 5.42
N SER A 176 15.89 9.06 4.83
CA SER A 176 16.83 9.01 3.71
C SER A 176 16.28 9.69 2.45
N TRP A 177 14.96 9.66 2.25
CA TRP A 177 14.30 10.33 1.13
C TRP A 177 14.46 11.84 1.25
N GLU A 178 14.16 12.43 2.41
CA GLU A 178 14.34 13.87 2.64
C GLU A 178 15.81 14.30 2.51
N ALA A 179 16.75 13.47 2.95
CA ALA A 179 18.16 13.74 2.83
C ALA A 179 18.60 13.77 1.34
N ASN A 180 18.07 12.86 0.53
CA ASN A 180 18.35 12.81 -0.90
C ASN A 180 17.70 13.97 -1.66
N HIS A 181 16.46 14.35 -1.32
CA HIS A 181 15.80 15.54 -1.89
C HIS A 181 16.57 16.83 -1.58
N ARG A 182 17.04 17.02 -0.34
CA ARG A 182 17.88 18.18 0.03
C ARG A 182 19.23 18.20 -0.69
N LYS A 183 19.90 17.05 -0.82
CA LYS A 183 21.16 16.95 -1.57
C LYS A 183 20.98 17.30 -3.05
N SER A 184 19.88 16.86 -3.67
CA SER A 184 19.56 17.18 -5.07
C SER A 184 19.25 18.68 -5.28
N GLN A 185 18.58 19.33 -4.33
CA GLN A 185 18.33 20.78 -4.37
C GLN A 185 19.60 21.62 -4.13
N VAL A 186 20.52 21.16 -3.30
CA VAL A 186 21.82 21.83 -3.10
C VAL A 186 22.73 21.63 -4.32
N ALA A 187 22.73 20.44 -4.94
CA ALA A 187 23.47 20.18 -6.17
C ALA A 187 22.97 21.03 -7.36
N SER A 188 21.65 21.23 -7.48
CA SER A 188 21.08 22.12 -8.51
C SER A 188 21.47 23.59 -8.28
N TRP A 189 21.57 24.06 -7.03
CA TRP A 189 22.08 25.39 -6.68
C TRP A 189 23.59 25.57 -6.96
N VAL A 190 24.41 24.54 -6.70
CA VAL A 190 25.88 24.61 -6.91
C VAL A 190 26.26 24.49 -8.39
N SER A 191 25.43 23.82 -9.21
CA SER A 191 25.67 23.62 -10.66
C SER A 191 25.36 24.83 -11.57
N GLY A 192 25.06 26.01 -10.99
CA GLY A 192 24.90 27.28 -11.73
C GLY A 192 26.18 27.88 -12.32
N PHE A 193 27.31 27.16 -12.32
CA PHE A 193 28.56 27.54 -12.98
C PHE A 193 29.00 26.43 -13.95
N PRO A 194 29.46 26.75 -15.18
CA PRO A 194 29.72 25.74 -16.19
C PRO A 194 31.07 25.06 -15.90
N ALA A 195 31.01 23.82 -15.42
CA ALA A 195 32.12 22.88 -15.49
C ALA A 195 31.58 21.49 -15.86
N ALA A 196 32.29 20.83 -16.78
CA ALA A 196 31.87 19.61 -17.46
C ALA A 196 31.31 18.53 -16.52
N LEU A 197 30.12 18.02 -16.88
CA LEU A 197 29.39 16.95 -16.20
C LEU A 197 30.23 15.66 -16.14
N PRO A 198 30.53 15.09 -14.96
CA PRO A 198 30.67 13.65 -14.84
C PRO A 198 29.27 12.99 -14.85
N ALA A 199 29.20 11.75 -15.34
CA ALA A 199 27.96 10.99 -15.52
C ALA A 199 27.07 11.00 -14.27
N ALA A 200 25.79 11.33 -14.47
CA ALA A 200 24.79 11.36 -13.43
C ALA A 200 24.58 9.96 -12.81
N PRO A 201 24.43 9.84 -11.48
CA PRO A 201 23.89 8.62 -10.88
C PRO A 201 22.43 8.43 -11.32
N PRO A 202 21.91 7.19 -11.35
CA PRO A 202 20.54 6.92 -11.76
C PRO A 202 19.57 7.71 -10.86
N ALA A 203 18.66 8.45 -11.49
CA ALA A 203 17.59 9.14 -10.81
C ALA A 203 16.75 8.13 -10.00
N PRO A 204 16.18 8.52 -8.84
CA PRO A 204 15.11 7.73 -8.24
C PRO A 204 13.99 7.62 -9.27
N TYR A 205 13.64 6.38 -9.61
CA TYR A 205 12.52 6.06 -10.49
C TYR A 205 11.24 6.52 -9.77
N PHE A 206 10.78 7.73 -10.08
CA PHE A 206 9.38 8.06 -9.90
C PHE A 206 8.60 7.28 -10.96
N GLY A 207 7.77 6.34 -10.51
CA GLY A 207 6.91 5.54 -11.36
C GLY A 207 6.20 6.41 -12.38
N ARG A 208 6.38 6.10 -13.66
CA ARG A 208 5.46 6.55 -14.70
C ARG A 208 4.37 5.49 -14.87
N PRO A 209 3.13 5.90 -15.18
CA PRO A 209 2.01 4.98 -15.34
C PRO A 209 2.29 4.00 -16.47
N THR A 210 2.10 2.71 -16.18
CA THR A 210 2.14 1.66 -17.18
C THR A 210 1.02 1.91 -18.20
N GLN A 211 1.43 2.27 -19.42
CA GLN A 211 0.56 2.21 -20.58
C GLN A 211 -0.02 0.81 -20.73
N THR A 212 -1.35 0.77 -20.71
CA THR A 212 -2.23 -0.32 -21.14
C THR A 212 -1.66 -1.06 -22.34
N ARG A 213 -1.15 -2.28 -22.14
CA ARG A 213 -1.02 -3.25 -23.23
C ARG A 213 -2.39 -3.90 -23.44
N GLN A 214 -3.07 -3.47 -24.50
CA GLN A 214 -4.11 -4.27 -25.15
C GLN A 214 -3.54 -5.66 -25.48
N ALA A 215 -3.99 -6.68 -24.75
CA ALA A 215 -3.85 -8.07 -25.13
C ALA A 215 -5.22 -8.57 -25.61
N LEU A 216 -5.42 -8.48 -26.92
CA LEU A 216 -6.19 -9.37 -27.79
C LEU A 216 -7.18 -10.33 -27.10
N LEU A 217 -8.45 -9.95 -27.08
CA LEU A 217 -9.58 -10.89 -27.08
C LEU A 217 -9.50 -11.76 -28.35
N ARG A 218 -8.98 -12.98 -28.24
CA ARG A 218 -9.28 -14.06 -29.18
C ARG A 218 -10.49 -14.82 -28.64
N VAL A 219 -11.63 -14.62 -29.29
CA VAL A 219 -12.84 -15.43 -29.13
C VAL A 219 -12.55 -16.84 -29.69
N PRO A 220 -12.78 -17.93 -28.94
CA PRO A 220 -12.82 -19.26 -29.54
C PRO A 220 -14.15 -19.45 -30.27
N HIS A 221 -14.07 -19.71 -31.58
CA HIS A 221 -15.19 -20.21 -32.37
C HIS A 221 -15.65 -21.56 -31.80
N TYR A 222 -16.87 -21.61 -31.30
CA TYR A 222 -17.60 -22.86 -31.12
C TYR A 222 -18.22 -23.22 -32.49
N SER A 223 -17.70 -24.27 -33.12
CA SER A 223 -18.42 -24.95 -34.20
C SER A 223 -19.55 -25.75 -33.58
N ALA A 224 -20.77 -25.53 -34.07
CA ALA A 224 -21.91 -26.38 -33.78
C ALA A 224 -21.88 -27.59 -34.72
N ASP A 225 -21.96 -28.79 -34.14
CA ASP A 225 -22.70 -29.92 -34.67
C ASP A 225 -23.99 -30.05 -33.85
#